data_AF-A0A3A4V3I2-F1
#
_entry.id   AF-A0A3A4V3I2-F1
#
_cell.length_a   1.000
_cell.length_b   1.000
_cell.length_c   1.000
_cell.angle_alpha   90.00
_cell.angle_beta   90.00
_cell.angle_gamma   90.00
#
_symmetry.space_group_name_H-M   'P 1'
#
loop_
_entity.id
_entity.type
_entity.pdbx_description
1 polymer ?
#
loop_
_entity_poly.entity_id
_entity_poly.type
_entity_poly.pdbx_seq_one_letter_code
_entity_poly.pdbx_strand_id
1 'polypeptide(L)' 'MQSNILKDNSLQNLVRTLKIDEESRSLLIEKIPQMNLEERIGLWKDLADIYLLDLEEEEALKNLRKFWKKD' A
#
# COMPACT_ATOMS: atom_id res chain seq x y z
N MET A 1 14.66 1.58 -17.69
CA MET A 1 14.34 0.63 -16.60
C MET A 1 12.94 0.92 -16.05
N GLN A 2 11.86 0.74 -16.83
CA GLN A 2 10.52 1.21 -16.41
C GLN A 2 9.38 0.18 -16.42
N SER A 3 9.57 -1.10 -16.79
CA SER A 3 8.40 -1.99 -17.02
C SER A 3 8.19 -3.12 -16.00
N ASN A 4 9.04 -3.29 -14.97
CA ASN A 4 8.89 -4.42 -14.05
C ASN A 4 8.02 -4.12 -12.81
N ILE A 5 7.93 -2.86 -12.37
CA ILE A 5 7.20 -2.48 -11.14
C ILE A 5 5.67 -2.46 -11.34
N LEU A 6 5.20 -2.33 -12.57
CA LEU A 6 3.77 -2.26 -12.92
C LEU A 6 3.20 -3.58 -13.44
N LYS A 7 3.93 -4.69 -13.25
CA LYS A 7 3.40 -6.04 -13.51
C LYS A 7 2.34 -6.37 -12.47
N ASP A 8 1.34 -7.17 -12.86
CA ASP A 8 0.25 -7.60 -11.97
C ASP A 8 0.77 -8.09 -10.62
N ASN A 9 1.83 -8.90 -10.63
CA ASN A 9 2.44 -9.44 -9.43
C ASN A 9 2.99 -8.36 -8.47
N SER A 10 3.57 -7.28 -9.00
CA SER A 10 4.13 -6.21 -8.17
C SER A 10 3.04 -5.38 -7.52
N LEU A 11 1.96 -5.07 -8.25
CA LEU A 11 0.80 -4.37 -7.71
C LEU A 11 0.06 -5.22 -6.68
N GLN A 12 -0.16 -6.50 -6.98
CA GLN A 12 -0.78 -7.44 -6.05
C GLN A 12 0.05 -7.62 -4.78
N ASN A 13 1.38 -7.60 -4.89
CA ASN A 13 2.26 -7.65 -3.72
C ASN A 13 2.12 -6.38 -2.86
N LEU A 14 2.03 -5.19 -3.46
CA LEU A 14 1.78 -3.95 -2.72
C LEU A 14 0.42 -3.98 -2.00
N VAL A 15 -0.64 -4.43 -2.69
CA VAL A 15 -1.95 -4.63 -2.06
C VAL A 15 -1.87 -5.56 -0.84
N ARG A 16 -1.03 -6.60 -0.89
CA ARG A 16 -0.84 -7.53 0.22
C ARG A 16 -0.12 -6.91 1.43
N THR A 17 0.68 -5.88 1.25
CA THR A 17 1.41 -5.22 2.35
C THR A 17 0.59 -4.15 3.08
N LEU A 18 -0.50 -3.66 2.46
CA LEU A 18 -1.35 -2.63 3.05
C LEU A 18 -2.16 -3.15 4.23
N LYS A 19 -2.42 -2.27 5.21
CA LYS A 19 -3.30 -2.53 6.36
C LYS A 19 -4.77 -2.28 6.02
N ILE A 20 -5.25 -2.87 4.93
CA ILE A 20 -6.65 -2.83 4.52
C ILE A 20 -7.36 -4.14 4.86
N ASP A 21 -8.69 -4.09 4.95
CA ASP A 21 -9.54 -5.24 5.19
C ASP A 21 -9.51 -6.26 4.03
N GLU A 22 -9.92 -7.50 4.31
CA GLU A 22 -9.81 -8.60 3.37
C GLU A 22 -10.75 -8.47 2.15
N GLU A 23 -11.90 -7.82 2.32
CA GLU A 23 -12.85 -7.58 1.24
C GLU A 23 -12.26 -6.60 0.23
N SER A 24 -11.78 -5.45 0.70
CA SER A 24 -11.06 -4.45 -0.10
C SER A 24 -9.85 -5.06 -0.81
N ARG A 25 -9.06 -5.87 -0.10
CA ARG A 25 -7.89 -6.57 -0.65
C ARG A 25 -8.27 -7.52 -1.78
N SER A 26 -9.28 -8.34 -1.57
CA SER A 26 -9.76 -9.32 -2.55
C SER A 26 -10.28 -8.62 -3.81
N LEU A 27 -11.07 -7.56 -3.64
CA LEU A 27 -11.60 -6.74 -4.74
C LEU A 27 -10.47 -6.11 -5.58
N LEU A 28 -9.43 -5.58 -4.94
CA LEU A 28 -8.28 -5.02 -5.66
C LEU A 28 -7.51 -6.10 -6.45
N ILE A 29 -7.25 -7.26 -5.83
CA ILE A 29 -6.55 -8.38 -6.50
C ILE A 29 -7.34 -8.88 -7.72
N GLU A 30 -8.67 -8.95 -7.63
CA GLU A 30 -9.53 -9.35 -8.75
C GLU A 30 -9.53 -8.32 -9.89
N LYS A 31 -9.51 -7.02 -9.56
CA LYS A 31 -9.59 -5.94 -10.55
C LYS A 31 -8.27 -5.66 -11.27
N ILE A 32 -7.12 -5.80 -10.61
CA ILE A 32 -5.79 -5.48 -11.16
C ILE A 32 -5.55 -6.11 -12.56
N PRO A 33 -5.81 -7.42 -12.79
CA PRO A 33 -5.62 -8.03 -14.11
C PRO A 33 -6.46 -7.41 -15.23
N GLN A 34 -7.60 -6.79 -14.88
CA GLN A 34 -8.53 -6.18 -15.82
C GLN A 34 -8.18 -4.72 -16.15
N MET A 35 -7.29 -4.11 -15.38
CA MET A 35 -6.90 -2.71 -15.55
C MET A 35 -5.93 -2.52 -16.71
N ASN A 36 -6.09 -1.41 -17.42
CA ASN A 36 -5.12 -0.92 -18.38
C ASN A 36 -3.91 -0.27 -17.69
N LEU A 37 -2.89 0.13 -18.45
CA LEU A 37 -1.65 0.67 -17.89
C LEU A 37 -1.86 1.98 -17.12
N GLU A 38 -2.72 2.87 -17.61
CA GLU A 38 -3.00 4.17 -16.96
C GLU A 38 -3.69 3.97 -15.62
N GLU A 39 -4.70 3.10 -15.58
CA GLU A 39 -5.40 2.70 -14.36
C GLU A 39 -4.45 2.07 -13.34
N ARG A 40 -3.54 1.18 -13.78
CA ARG A 40 -2.52 0.57 -12.91
C ARG A 40 -1.56 1.60 -12.34
N ILE A 41 -1.19 2.62 -13.12
CA ILE A 41 -0.32 3.71 -12.65
C ILE A 41 -1.04 4.56 -11.59
N GLY A 42 -2.32 4.89 -11.84
CA GLY A 42 -3.15 5.60 -10.87
C GLY A 42 -3.25 4.82 -9.55
N LEU A 43 -3.66 3.56 -9.64
CA LEU A 43 -3.76 2.68 -8.47
C LEU A 43 -2.42 2.53 -7.75
N TRP A 44 -1.29 2.41 -8.46
CA TRP A 44 0.02 2.31 -7.82
C TRP A 44 0.33 3.53 -6.94
N LYS A 45 0.03 4.74 -7.43
CA LYS A 45 0.26 5.98 -6.67
C LYS A 45 -0.61 6.02 -5.42
N ASP A 46 -1.90 5.73 -5.57
CA ASP A 46 -2.84 5.75 -4.45
C ASP A 46 -2.43 4.73 -3.37
N LEU A 47 -2.06 3.51 -3.77
CA LEU A 47 -1.58 2.49 -2.84
C LEU A 47 -0.24 2.85 -2.19
N ALA A 48 0.65 3.53 -2.91
CA ALA A 48 1.91 4.00 -2.35
C ALA A 48 1.68 5.09 -1.30
N ASP A 49 0.76 6.02 -1.53
CA ASP A 49 0.40 7.07 -0.57
C ASP A 49 -0.21 6.48 0.70
N ILE A 50 -1.11 5.50 0.58
CA ILE A 50 -1.68 4.78 1.73
C ILE A 50 -0.56 4.07 2.51
N TYR A 51 0.36 3.38 1.82
CA TYR A 51 1.49 2.70 2.47
C TYR A 51 2.39 3.68 3.23
N LEU A 52 2.65 4.87 2.69
CA LEU A 52 3.44 5.90 3.37
C LEU A 52 2.72 6.41 4.63
N LEU A 53 1.41 6.62 4.57
CA LEU A 53 0.61 7.01 5.74
C LEU A 53 0.65 5.94 6.85
N ASP A 54 0.58 4.66 6.48
CA ASP A 54 0.70 3.55 7.43
C ASP A 54 2.06 3.56 8.16
N LEU A 55 3.15 3.90 7.44
CA LEU A 55 4.50 4.00 8.00
C LEU A 55 4.65 5.22 8.92
N GLU A 56 4.11 6.37 8.50
CA GLU A 56 4.11 7.60 9.29
C GLU A 56 3.36 7.41 10.62
N GLU A 57 2.20 6.72 10.58
CA GLU A 57 1.45 6.37 11.78
C GLU A 57 2.27 5.49 12.73
N GLU A 58 2.92 4.44 12.21
CA GLU A 58 3.77 3.56 13.03
C GLU A 58 4.91 4.32 13.70
N GLU A 59 5.56 5.21 12.96
CA GLU A 59 6.63 6.04 13.50
C GLU A 59 6.11 7.02 14.58
N ALA A 60 4.98 7.67 14.33
CA ALA A 60 4.33 8.56 15.30
C ALA A 60 3.97 7.81 16.60
N LEU A 61 3.35 6.64 16.49
CA LEU A 61 3.02 5.78 17.63
C LEU A 61 4.27 5.32 18.41
N LYS A 62 5.35 4.99 17.70
CA LYS A 62 6.64 4.62 18.32
C LYS A 62 7.23 5.79 19.11
N ASN A 63 7.15 7.01 18.58
CA ASN A 63 7.64 8.20 19.25
C ASN A 63 6.81 8.55 20.50
N LEU A 64 5.48 8.45 20.43
CA LEU A 64 4.59 8.63 21.59
C LEU A 64 4.90 7.60 22.70
N ARG A 65 5.07 6.32 22.35
CA ARG A 65 5.43 5.28 23.33
C ARG A 65 6.78 5.53 24.00
N LYS A 66 7.75 6.11 23.28
CA LYS A 66 9.05 6.48 23.87
C LYS A 66 8.90 7.65 24.83
N PHE A 67 8.04 8.62 24.52
CA PHE A 67 7.76 9.76 25.39
C PHE A 67 7.13 9.28 26.70
N TRP A 68 6.05 8.48 26.65
CA TRP A 68 5.37 7.97 27.84
C TRP A 68 6.18 6.98 28.70
N LYS A 69 7.25 6.37 28.18
CA LYS A 69 8.15 5.50 28.95
C LYS A 69 9.27 6.26 29.66
N LYS A 70 9.42 7.55 29.39
CA LYS A 70 10.43 8.41 30.02
C LYS A 70 9.90 9.15 31.25
N ASP A 71 8.58 9.13 31.46
CA ASP A 71 7.89 9.55 32.68
C ASP A 71 7.61 8.33 33.58
#